data_AF-A0A2V7FJ85-F1
#
_entry.id   AF-A0A2V7FJ85-F1
#
_cell.length_a   1.000
_cell.length_b   1.000
_cell.length_c   1.000
_cell.angle_alpha   90.00
_cell.angle_beta   90.00
_cell.angle_gamma   90.00
#
_symmetry.space_group_name_H-M   'P 1'
#
loop_
_entity.id
_entity.type
_entity.pdbx_description
1 polymer ?
#
loop_
_entity_poly.entity_id
_entity_poly.type
_entity_poly.pdbx_seq_one_letter_code
_entity_poly.pdbx_strand_id
1 'polypeptide(L)'
;MGPVGEVATAPGADGPARAAHPPPGAARVTCKEAIAKLAEYLDGELTSVVQKQLEAHLKTCPPCRAYLATYRKTKELAAKVNRVDMPEDLKARLRALLIDRIRARPAGG
;
A
#
# COMPACT_ATOMS: atom_id res chain seq x y z
N MET A 1 15.02 -5.73 30.85
CA MET A 1 13.63 -5.47 30.44
C MET A 1 13.22 -4.12 31.03
N GLY A 2 13.40 -3.05 30.27
CA GLY A 2 13.05 -1.68 30.70
C GLY A 2 11.60 -1.33 30.33
N PRO A 3 10.98 -0.32 30.97
CA PRO A 3 9.62 0.04 30.67
C PRO A 3 9.53 0.65 29.27
N VAL A 4 8.58 0.16 28.48
CA VAL A 4 8.20 0.74 27.19
C VAL A 4 7.69 2.16 27.45
N GLY A 5 8.33 3.14 26.81
CA GLY A 5 7.93 4.54 26.89
C GLY A 5 6.52 4.73 26.36
N GLU A 6 5.68 5.35 27.18
CA GLU A 6 4.29 5.65 26.87
C GLU A 6 4.23 6.67 25.73
N VAL A 7 3.48 6.38 24.66
CA VAL A 7 3.30 7.31 23.55
C VAL A 7 2.24 8.34 23.93
N ALA A 8 2.68 9.57 24.17
CA ALA A 8 1.79 10.70 24.41
C ALA A 8 0.94 10.97 23.16
N THR A 9 -0.38 10.80 23.28
CA THR A 9 -1.32 11.24 22.24
C THR A 9 -1.56 12.74 22.40
N ALA A 10 -1.04 13.54 21.48
CA ALA A 10 -1.35 14.96 21.41
C ALA A 10 -2.78 15.18 20.84
N PRO A 11 -3.62 16.04 21.45
CA PRO A 11 -4.87 16.47 20.84
C PRO A 11 -4.67 17.73 19.98
N GLY A 12 -5.25 17.69 18.77
CA GLY A 12 -5.77 18.90 18.10
C GLY A 12 -5.11 19.30 16.79
N ALA A 13 -5.92 19.32 15.72
CA ALA A 13 -5.92 20.40 14.74
C ALA A 13 -7.31 20.48 14.10
N ASP A 14 -8.12 21.42 14.58
CA ASP A 14 -9.27 21.99 13.87
C ASP A 14 -8.80 22.57 12.53
N GLY A 15 -8.85 21.74 11.48
CA GLY A 15 -8.65 22.16 10.10
C GLY A 15 -9.98 22.60 9.48
N PRO A 16 -9.99 23.63 8.61
CA PRO A 16 -11.22 24.09 7.99
C PRO A 16 -11.87 23.00 7.15
N ALA A 17 -13.21 23.00 7.20
CA ALA A 17 -14.16 22.08 6.61
C ALA A 17 -13.66 21.33 5.36
N ARG A 18 -13.65 19.99 5.47
CA ARG A 18 -13.49 19.07 4.34
C ARG A 18 -14.52 19.43 3.27
N ALA A 19 -14.03 19.73 2.06
CA ALA A 19 -14.84 19.95 0.88
C ALA A 19 -15.90 18.85 0.72
N ALA A 20 -17.13 19.29 0.45
CA ALA A 20 -18.34 18.48 0.41
C ALA A 20 -18.17 17.22 -0.45
N HIS A 21 -18.57 16.08 0.12
CA HIS A 21 -18.64 14.81 -0.58
C HIS A 21 -19.76 14.90 -1.65
N PRO A 22 -19.50 14.58 -2.93
CA PRO A 22 -20.54 14.54 -3.96
C PRO A 22 -21.57 13.43 -3.67
N PRO A 23 -22.83 13.57 -4.14
CA PRO A 23 -23.93 12.68 -3.78
C PRO A 23 -23.75 11.24 -4.29
N PRO A 24 -24.30 10.24 -3.58
CA PRO A 24 -24.10 8.83 -3.89
C PRO A 24 -24.93 8.39 -5.10
N GLY A 25 -24.23 7.95 -6.15
CA GLY A 25 -24.82 7.34 -7.35
C GLY A 25 -24.00 6.15 -7.83
N ALA A 26 -24.58 4.96 -7.65
CA ALA A 26 -24.17 3.63 -8.13
C ALA A 26 -22.82 3.07 -7.60
N ALA A 27 -22.88 2.26 -6.54
CA ALA A 27 -21.81 1.34 -6.08
C ALA A 27 -20.38 1.91 -6.13
N ARG A 28 -20.19 3.12 -5.60
CA ARG A 28 -18.87 3.78 -5.56
C ARG A 28 -18.26 3.59 -4.18
N VAL A 29 -17.07 2.99 -4.16
CA VAL A 29 -16.20 2.93 -2.98
C VAL A 29 -16.04 4.34 -2.41
N THR A 30 -16.35 4.50 -1.13
CA THR A 30 -16.15 5.75 -0.40
C THR A 30 -14.66 5.97 -0.10
N CYS A 31 -14.26 7.21 0.17
CA CYS A 31 -12.86 7.47 0.57
C CYS A 31 -12.47 6.67 1.82
N LYS A 32 -13.41 6.45 2.76
CA LYS A 32 -13.17 5.69 3.99
C LYS A 32 -12.88 4.22 3.69
N GLU A 33 -13.70 3.60 2.84
CA GLU A 33 -13.49 2.21 2.41
C GLU A 33 -12.20 2.08 1.60
N ALA A 34 -11.92 3.04 0.72
CA ALA A 34 -10.69 3.06 -0.05
C ALA A 34 -9.45 3.09 0.85
N ILE A 35 -9.44 3.97 1.85
CA ILE A 35 -8.35 4.10 2.82
C ILE A 35 -8.18 2.80 3.63
N ALA A 36 -9.28 2.18 4.06
CA ALA A 36 -9.24 0.92 4.80
C ALA A 36 -8.61 -0.24 3.99
N LYS A 37 -8.67 -0.18 2.66
CA LYS A 37 -8.15 -1.22 1.76
C LYS A 37 -6.73 -0.96 1.24
N LEU A 38 -6.08 0.15 1.60
CA LEU A 38 -4.76 0.49 1.04
C LEU A 38 -3.64 -0.44 1.48
N ALA A 39 -3.71 -1.01 2.69
CA ALA A 39 -2.73 -1.99 3.17
C ALA A 39 -2.75 -3.23 2.27
N GLU A 40 -3.90 -3.92 2.24
CA GLU A 40 -4.17 -5.09 1.38
C GLU A 40 -3.85 -4.82 -0.10
N TYR A 41 -4.16 -3.61 -0.59
CA TYR A 41 -3.83 -3.20 -1.97
C TYR A 41 -2.32 -3.16 -2.24
N LEU A 42 -1.53 -2.64 -1.30
CA LEU A 42 -0.08 -2.57 -1.44
C LEU A 42 0.60 -3.93 -1.22
N ASP A 43 -0.03 -4.83 -0.48
CA ASP A 43 0.43 -6.20 -0.28
C ASP A 43 -0.06 -7.15 -1.38
N GLY A 44 -0.96 -6.69 -2.26
CA GLY A 44 -1.48 -7.49 -3.37
C GLY A 44 -2.49 -8.55 -2.95
N GLU A 45 -3.10 -8.38 -1.78
CA GLU A 45 -4.00 -9.36 -1.14
C GLU A 45 -5.48 -9.13 -1.48
N LEU A 46 -5.79 -8.06 -2.22
CA LEU A 46 -7.15 -7.78 -2.66
C LEU A 46 -7.61 -8.75 -3.74
N THR A 47 -8.89 -9.14 -3.69
CA THR A 47 -9.53 -9.82 -4.81
C THR A 47 -9.58 -8.90 -6.03
N SER A 48 -9.60 -9.50 -7.23
CA SER A 48 -9.61 -8.75 -8.50
C SER A 48 -10.76 -7.74 -8.59
N VAL A 49 -11.92 -8.06 -8.01
CA VAL A 49 -13.11 -7.20 -8.00
C VAL A 49 -12.87 -5.97 -7.14
N VAL A 50 -12.38 -6.16 -5.90
CA VAL A 50 -12.13 -5.06 -4.95
C VAL A 50 -10.98 -4.18 -5.44
N GLN A 51 -9.95 -4.78 -6.02
CA GLN A 51 -8.84 -4.05 -6.62
C GLN A 51 -9.32 -3.10 -7.73
N LYS A 52 -10.14 -3.59 -8.67
CA LYS A 52 -10.70 -2.75 -9.75
C LYS A 52 -11.56 -1.60 -9.22
N GLN A 53 -12.37 -1.86 -8.20
CA GLN A 53 -13.20 -0.83 -7.57
C GLN A 53 -12.35 0.26 -6.89
N LEU A 54 -11.31 -0.15 -6.16
CA LEU A 54 -10.36 0.77 -5.52
C LEU A 54 -9.58 1.58 -6.56
N GLU A 55 -9.10 0.95 -7.63
CA GLU A 55 -8.41 1.65 -8.72
C GLU A 55 -9.31 2.65 -9.43
N ALA A 56 -10.58 2.31 -9.66
CA ALA A 56 -11.56 3.23 -10.21
C ALA A 56 -11.73 4.47 -9.32
N HIS A 57 -11.83 4.27 -8.00
CA HIS A 57 -11.87 5.38 -7.03
C HIS A 57 -10.60 6.24 -7.08
N LEU A 58 -9.42 5.60 -7.07
CA LEU A 58 -8.14 6.31 -7.11
C LEU A 58 -7.96 7.11 -8.40
N LYS A 59 -8.54 6.70 -9.54
CA LYS A 59 -8.53 7.48 -10.78
C LYS A 59 -9.28 8.81 -10.63
N THR A 60 -10.39 8.81 -9.91
CA THR A 60 -11.27 10.00 -9.80
C THR A 60 -11.10 10.81 -8.51
N CYS A 61 -10.36 10.30 -7.52
CA CYS A 61 -10.22 10.94 -6.20
C CYS A 61 -8.77 11.40 -5.91
N PRO A 62 -8.41 12.66 -6.20
CA PRO A 62 -7.09 13.21 -5.87
C PRO A 62 -6.69 13.09 -4.39
N PRO A 63 -7.58 13.32 -3.40
CA PRO A 63 -7.25 13.14 -1.99
C PRO A 63 -6.79 11.72 -1.64
N CYS A 64 -7.46 10.69 -2.16
CA CYS A 64 -7.06 9.31 -1.90
C CYS A 64 -5.74 8.94 -2.59
N ARG A 65 -5.43 9.52 -3.76
CA ARG A 65 -4.09 9.37 -4.37
C ARG A 65 -3.00 10.00 -3.52
N ALA A 66 -3.24 11.21 -3.00
CA ALA A 66 -2.30 11.87 -2.10
C ALA A 66 -2.07 11.04 -0.82
N TYR A 67 -3.16 10.52 -0.23
CA TYR A 67 -3.07 9.64 0.94
C TYR A 67 -2.30 8.35 0.65
N LEU A 68 -2.56 7.69 -0.48
CA LEU A 68 -1.81 6.51 -0.92
C LEU A 68 -0.32 6.81 -1.09
N ALA A 69 0.05 7.96 -1.63
CA ALA A 69 1.46 8.36 -1.76
C ALA A 69 2.13 8.51 -0.38
N THR A 70 1.46 9.13 0.59
CA THR A 70 1.93 9.21 1.98
C THR A 70 2.06 7.83 2.61
N TYR A 71 1.04 6.99 2.47
CA TYR A 71 1.02 5.64 3.05
C TYR A 71 2.15 4.76 2.50
N ARG A 72 2.46 4.85 1.20
CA ARG A 72 3.64 4.18 0.59
C ARG A 72 4.94 4.62 1.25
N LYS A 73 5.14 5.91 1.47
CA LYS A 73 6.33 6.44 2.16
C LYS A 73 6.41 5.92 3.59
N THR A 74 5.29 5.91 4.32
CA THR A 74 5.23 5.35 5.68
C THR A 74 5.65 3.88 5.69
N LYS A 75 5.12 3.06 4.77
CA LYS A 75 5.47 1.64 4.64
C LYS A 75 6.95 1.44 4.30
N GLU A 76 7.50 2.25 3.39
CA GLU A 76 8.92 2.20 3.03
C GLU A 76 9.83 2.54 4.22
N LEU A 77 9.52 3.61 4.96
CA LEU A 77 10.26 4.01 6.14
C LEU A 77 10.20 2.93 7.23
N ALA A 78 9.02 2.37 7.48
CA ALA A 78 8.85 1.26 8.43
C ALA A 78 9.67 0.03 8.01
N ALA A 79 9.68 -0.32 6.73
CA ALA A 79 10.46 -1.45 6.20
C ALA A 79 11.97 -1.24 6.35
N LYS A 80 12.47 0.00 6.31
CA LYS A 80 13.90 0.31 6.51
C LYS A 80 14.36 0.04 7.94
N VAL A 81 13.51 0.26 8.94
CA VAL A 81 13.86 0.07 10.35
C VAL A 81 14.17 -1.39 10.67
N ASN A 82 13.50 -2.33 10.00
CA ASN A 82 13.65 -3.77 10.24
C ASN A 82 14.32 -4.50 9.06
N ARG A 83 15.07 -3.78 8.23
CA ARG A 83 15.69 -4.37 7.04
C ARG A 83 16.88 -5.24 7.44
N VAL A 84 16.74 -6.55 7.25
CA VAL A 84 17.86 -7.48 7.26
C VAL A 84 18.37 -7.61 5.83
N ASP A 85 19.66 -7.36 5.62
CA ASP A 85 20.27 -7.57 4.31
C ASP A 85 20.29 -9.07 3.97
N MET A 86 19.83 -9.39 2.76
CA MET A 86 19.92 -10.74 2.23
C MET A 86 21.40 -11.12 2.05
N PRO A 87 21.87 -12.24 2.62
CA PRO A 87 23.23 -12.70 2.42
C PRO A 87 23.57 -12.84 0.94
N GLU A 88 24.77 -12.44 0.53
CA GLU A 88 25.13 -12.39 -0.90
C GLU A 88 25.09 -13.77 -1.58
N ASP A 89 25.40 -14.85 -0.86
CA ASP A 89 25.25 -16.23 -1.36
C ASP A 89 23.80 -16.55 -1.74
N LEU A 90 22.85 -16.26 -0.84
CA LEU A 90 21.43 -16.48 -1.07
C LEU A 90 20.94 -15.64 -2.26
N LYS A 91 21.40 -14.39 -2.36
CA LYS A 91 21.08 -13.47 -3.44
C LYS A 91 21.60 -13.98 -4.80
N ALA A 92 22.82 -14.50 -4.84
CA ALA A 92 23.41 -15.09 -6.05
C ALA A 92 22.63 -16.32 -6.52
N ARG A 93 22.32 -17.23 -5.58
CA ARG A 93 21.52 -18.43 -5.85
C ARG A 93 20.12 -18.08 -6.34
N LEU A 94 19.46 -17.13 -5.68
CA LEU A 94 18.13 -16.67 -6.09
C LEU A 94 18.15 -16.07 -7.50
N ARG A 95 19.13 -15.23 -7.83
CA ARG A 95 19.28 -14.67 -9.18
C ARG A 95 19.47 -15.74 -10.23
N ALA A 96 20.34 -16.72 -9.98
CA ALA A 96 20.57 -17.84 -10.91
C ALA A 96 19.28 -18.62 -11.18
N LEU A 97 18.52 -18.96 -10.14
CA LEU A 97 17.22 -19.65 -10.24
C LEU A 97 16.18 -18.83 -11.03
N LEU A 98 16.10 -17.53 -10.80
CA LEU A 98 15.15 -16.66 -11.51
C LEU A 98 15.50 -16.54 -13.00
N ILE A 99 16.79 -16.39 -13.34
CA ILE A 99 17.25 -16.33 -14.74
C ILE A 99 16.96 -17.63 -15.46
N ASP A 100 17.26 -18.77 -14.84
CA ASP A 100 16.98 -20.09 -15.40
C ASP A 100 15.49 -20.25 -15.70
N ARG A 101 14.63 -19.90 -14.73
CA ARG A 101 13.17 -20.03 -14.90
C ARG A 101 12.57 -19.09 -15.93
N ILE A 102 13.12 -17.88 -16.10
CA ILE A 102 12.70 -16.94 -17.14
C ILE A 102 13.10 -17.47 -18.53
N ARG A 103 14.28 -18.07 -18.66
CA ARG A 103 14.77 -18.65 -19.94
C ARG A 103 14.08 -19.97 -20.29
N ALA A 104 13.78 -20.79 -19.29
CA ALA A 104 13.08 -22.06 -19.44
C ALA A 104 11.58 -21.88 -19.73
N ARG A 105 11.02 -20.68 -19.52
CA ARG A 105 9.68 -20.35 -19.99
C ARG A 105 9.77 -20.00 -21.47
N PRO A 106 9.29 -20.85 -22.39
CA PRO A 106 9.22 -20.45 -23.79
C PRO A 106 8.32 -19.22 -23.90
N ALA A 107 8.78 -18.24 -24.67
CA ALA A 107 7.93 -17.16 -25.14
C ALA A 107 6.91 -17.76 -26.12
N GLY A 108 5.72 -18.13 -25.65
CA GLY A 108 4.67 -18.65 -26.52
C GLY A 108 3.43 -19.17 -25.79
N GLY A 109 2.29 -18.55 -26.09
CA GLY A 109 0.93 -18.95 -25.67
C GLY A 109 0.07 -17.75 -25.37
#